data_AF-A0A5N5G6N3-F1
#
_entry.id   AF-A0A5N5G6N3-F1
#
_cell.length_a   1.000
_cell.length_b   1.000
_cell.length_c   1.000
_cell.angle_alpha   90.00
_cell.angle_beta   90.00
_cell.angle_gamma   90.00
#
_symmetry.space_group_name_H-M   'P 1'
#
loop_
_entity.id
_entity.type
_entity.pdbx_description
1 polymer ?
#
loop_
_entity_poly.entity_id
_entity_poly.type
_entity_poly.pdbx_seq_one_letter_code
_entity_poly.pdbx_strand_id
1 'polypeptide(L)'
;MKPSKERKGRSRPSSPLRDRTTAPSPRFERRSSSPPKPRASALLKRDLVITDVTATTRFEEELATSSSFNNSPRSFPYTVKQQCWDKAEKIKGRDPDRWRRDPLGNTIFRKLVGCPGCICHDYDHIVPYSKGGQSTLENCQILQAIVNRSKGN
;
A
#
# COMPACT_ATOMS: atom_id res chain seq x y z
N MET A 1 -53.48 40.55 -32.42
CA MET A 1 -53.56 41.66 -31.45
C MET A 1 -52.47 41.46 -30.38
N LYS A 2 -51.68 42.52 -30.15
CA LYS A 2 -50.58 42.69 -29.16
C LYS A 2 -51.13 42.77 -27.71
N PRO A 3 -50.33 42.72 -26.61
CA PRO A 3 -48.93 43.17 -26.55
C PRO A 3 -47.91 42.34 -25.75
N SER A 4 -46.65 42.68 -26.06
CA SER A 4 -45.41 42.45 -25.34
C SER A 4 -45.34 43.08 -23.95
N LYS A 5 -44.61 42.46 -23.02
CA LYS A 5 -43.87 43.18 -21.96
C LYS A 5 -42.48 42.57 -21.76
N GLU A 6 -41.51 43.47 -21.74
CA GLU A 6 -40.07 43.25 -21.61
C GLU A 6 -39.59 43.61 -20.18
N ARG A 7 -38.49 42.95 -19.77
CA ARG A 7 -37.44 43.32 -18.78
C ARG A 7 -37.76 43.52 -17.29
N LYS A 8 -37.02 42.76 -16.46
CA LYS A 8 -36.07 43.33 -15.47
C LYS A 8 -35.00 42.30 -15.08
N GLY A 9 -33.73 42.64 -15.27
CA GLY A 9 -32.58 41.79 -14.98
C GLY A 9 -32.05 41.89 -13.56
N ARG A 10 -31.17 40.95 -13.20
CA ARG A 10 -29.96 41.06 -12.33
C ARG A 10 -29.39 39.64 -12.14
N SER A 11 -28.41 39.28 -12.95
CA SER A 11 -26.96 39.30 -12.65
C SER A 11 -26.50 38.13 -11.77
N ARG A 12 -25.88 37.14 -12.44
CA ARG A 12 -25.00 36.11 -11.87
C ARG A 12 -23.91 36.76 -11.00
N PRO A 13 -23.58 36.25 -9.81
CA PRO A 13 -22.33 36.59 -9.16
C PRO A 13 -21.20 35.81 -9.84
N SER A 14 -20.47 36.49 -10.71
CA SER A 14 -19.16 36.06 -11.21
C SER A 14 -18.13 36.25 -10.09
N SER A 15 -17.58 35.14 -9.59
CA SER A 15 -16.46 35.16 -8.65
C SER A 15 -15.26 35.88 -9.28
N PRO A 16 -14.57 36.78 -8.56
CA PRO A 16 -13.53 37.62 -9.13
C PRO A 16 -12.24 36.83 -9.42
N LEU A 17 -11.78 36.95 -10.66
CA LEU A 17 -10.41 36.62 -11.08
C LEU A 17 -9.43 37.49 -10.29
N ARG A 18 -8.55 36.87 -9.51
CA ARG A 18 -7.38 37.54 -8.95
C ARG A 18 -6.26 37.49 -9.97
N ASP A 19 -6.14 38.56 -10.73
CA ASP A 19 -4.89 38.93 -11.38
C ASP A 19 -4.23 40.01 -10.51
N ARG A 20 -3.04 39.72 -9.97
CA ARG A 20 -2.28 40.65 -9.14
C ARG A 20 -0.83 40.63 -9.59
N THR A 21 -0.60 41.32 -10.69
CA THR A 21 0.73 41.70 -11.15
C THR A 21 1.16 42.98 -10.44
N THR A 22 2.37 42.95 -9.86
CA THR A 22 3.25 44.08 -9.47
C THR A 22 3.05 44.76 -8.10
N ALA A 23 3.96 44.45 -7.15
CA ALA A 23 4.85 45.38 -6.41
C ALA A 23 5.51 44.65 -5.20
N PRO A 24 6.56 45.21 -4.56
CA PRO A 24 7.93 45.40 -5.00
C PRO A 24 8.92 44.46 -4.25
N SER A 25 10.12 44.29 -4.81
CA SER A 25 11.18 43.41 -4.32
C SER A 25 11.76 43.82 -2.95
N PRO A 26 11.89 42.89 -1.97
CA PRO A 26 12.85 43.05 -0.89
C PRO A 26 14.20 42.46 -1.33
N ARG A 27 15.21 43.32 -1.33
CA ARG A 27 16.62 43.03 -1.56
C ARG A 27 17.13 42.17 -0.40
N PHE A 28 17.24 40.85 -0.58
CA PHE A 28 17.93 39.99 0.36
C PHE A 28 19.38 39.76 -0.10
N GLU A 29 20.28 40.25 0.72
CA GLU A 29 21.72 40.16 0.59
C GLU A 29 22.19 38.70 0.49
N ARG A 30 23.11 38.47 -0.45
CA ARG A 30 23.86 37.23 -0.57
C ARG A 30 24.73 37.06 0.68
N ARG A 31 24.38 36.11 1.53
CA ARG A 31 25.29 35.57 2.56
C ARG A 31 25.62 34.13 2.19
N SER A 32 26.79 33.97 1.56
CA SER A 32 27.42 32.68 1.27
C SER A 32 27.59 31.90 2.56
N SER A 33 26.94 30.75 2.68
CA SER A 33 27.21 29.77 3.74
C SER A 33 27.41 28.40 3.10
N SER A 34 28.58 27.84 3.38
CA SER A 34 29.15 26.63 2.77
C SER A 34 28.32 25.37 3.04
N PRO A 35 28.35 24.36 2.15
CA PRO A 35 27.67 23.09 2.37
C PRO A 35 28.34 22.24 3.46
N PRO A 36 27.58 21.48 4.27
CA PRO A 36 28.15 20.54 5.22
C PRO A 36 28.72 19.31 4.51
N LYS A 37 29.89 18.87 4.98
CA LYS A 37 30.68 17.72 4.48
C LYS A 37 29.93 16.38 4.69
N PRO A 38 30.07 15.40 3.77
CA PRO A 38 29.68 14.03 4.07
C PRO A 38 30.69 13.40 5.06
N ARG A 39 30.19 12.79 6.12
CA ARG A 39 30.97 11.89 6.98
C ARG A 39 31.19 10.57 6.23
N ALA A 40 32.42 10.32 5.80
CA ALA A 40 32.84 9.01 5.32
C ALA A 40 32.90 8.03 6.50
N SER A 41 32.00 7.06 6.53
CA SER A 41 32.09 5.90 7.42
C SER A 41 33.14 4.92 6.89
N ALA A 42 34.02 4.50 7.79
CA ALA A 42 35.26 3.78 7.55
C ALA A 42 35.10 2.51 6.69
N LEU A 43 35.95 2.43 5.66
CA LEU A 43 36.18 1.27 4.82
C LEU A 43 37.07 0.30 5.61
N LEU A 44 36.47 -0.73 6.23
CA LEU A 44 37.24 -1.85 6.75
C LEU A 44 37.75 -2.66 5.56
N LYS A 45 39.05 -2.49 5.25
CA LYS A 45 39.81 -3.45 4.47
C LYS A 45 39.75 -4.79 5.18
N ARG A 46 38.91 -5.69 4.66
CA ARG A 46 39.04 -7.12 4.91
C ARG A 46 39.80 -7.68 3.72
N ASP A 47 41.10 -7.88 3.90
CA ASP A 47 41.91 -8.68 3.00
C ASP A 47 41.31 -10.09 2.97
N LEU A 48 40.67 -10.42 1.85
CA LEU A 48 40.24 -11.77 1.52
C LEU A 48 41.50 -12.56 1.16
N VAL A 49 42.06 -13.23 2.15
CA VAL A 49 42.96 -14.36 1.95
C VAL A 49 42.14 -15.44 1.23
N ILE A 50 42.42 -15.62 -0.05
CA ILE A 50 41.95 -16.75 -0.84
C ILE A 50 42.77 -17.96 -0.40
N THR A 51 42.18 -18.82 0.41
CA THR A 51 42.66 -20.20 0.61
C THR A 51 41.50 -21.14 0.32
N ASP A 52 41.54 -21.67 -0.89
CA ASP A 52 41.18 -23.01 -1.35
C ASP A 52 39.98 -23.80 -0.74
N VAL A 53 39.11 -24.20 -1.68
CA VAL A 53 38.43 -25.51 -1.75
C VAL A 53 37.43 -25.84 -0.63
N THR A 54 36.36 -25.06 -0.51
CA THR A 54 35.09 -25.50 0.14
C THR A 54 33.87 -24.71 -0.36
N ALA A 55 33.88 -24.26 -1.63
CA ALA A 55 32.84 -23.40 -2.20
C ALA A 55 31.61 -24.16 -2.75
N THR A 56 31.16 -25.24 -2.10
CA THR A 56 29.98 -26.01 -2.56
C THR A 56 28.95 -26.33 -1.47
N THR A 57 29.13 -25.91 -0.21
CA THR A 57 28.21 -26.29 0.87
C THR A 57 27.63 -25.12 1.68
N ARG A 58 27.60 -23.91 1.11
CA ARG A 58 27.08 -22.71 1.82
C ARG A 58 25.88 -22.01 1.17
N PHE A 59 25.32 -22.54 0.08
CA PHE A 59 24.15 -21.96 -0.60
C PHE A 59 22.84 -22.73 -0.36
N GLU A 60 22.84 -23.77 0.50
CA GLU A 60 21.63 -24.55 0.79
C GLU A 60 20.97 -24.21 2.14
N GLU A 61 21.64 -23.46 3.02
CA GLU A 61 21.11 -23.16 4.37
C GLU A 61 20.18 -21.92 4.41
N GLU A 62 20.04 -21.19 3.31
CA GLU A 62 19.13 -20.02 3.22
C GLU A 62 17.74 -20.37 2.64
N LEU A 63 17.44 -21.64 2.35
CA LEU A 63 16.08 -22.07 1.95
C LEU A 63 15.27 -22.69 3.10
N ALA A 64 15.94 -23.04 4.20
CA ALA A 64 15.34 -23.69 5.37
C ALA A 64 14.61 -22.72 6.33
N THR A 65 14.77 -21.40 6.18
CA THR A 65 14.05 -20.39 6.99
C THR A 65 12.61 -20.13 6.48
N SER A 66 12.18 -20.78 5.40
CA SER A 66 10.80 -20.63 4.89
C SER A 66 9.78 -21.64 5.45
N SER A 67 10.24 -22.71 6.11
CA SER A 67 9.38 -23.82 6.55
C SER A 67 8.71 -23.60 7.91
N SER A 68 9.26 -22.73 8.76
CA SER A 68 8.76 -22.51 10.14
C SER A 68 7.52 -21.61 10.24
N PHE A 69 7.12 -20.91 9.17
CA PHE A 69 5.93 -20.04 9.18
C PHE A 69 4.61 -20.78 8.91
N ASN A 70 4.66 -22.07 8.57
CA ASN A 70 3.48 -22.86 8.19
C ASN A 70 2.82 -23.63 9.35
N ASN A 71 3.34 -23.52 10.58
CA ASN A 71 2.85 -24.32 11.72
C ASN A 71 1.86 -23.59 12.63
N SER A 72 1.44 -22.37 12.30
CA SER A 72 0.40 -21.71 13.10
C SER A 72 -0.97 -22.17 12.63
N PRO A 73 -1.78 -22.86 13.48
CA PRO A 73 -3.10 -23.35 13.05
C PRO A 73 -4.06 -22.22 12.67
N ARG A 74 -3.77 -21.00 13.15
CA ARG A 74 -4.51 -19.76 12.85
C ARG A 74 -4.06 -19.05 11.57
N SER A 75 -2.98 -19.45 10.91
CA SER A 75 -2.58 -18.84 9.65
C SER A 75 -3.03 -19.68 8.47
N PHE A 76 -3.46 -19.03 7.39
CA PHE A 76 -3.72 -19.72 6.14
C PHE A 76 -2.42 -20.16 5.47
N PRO A 77 -2.32 -21.41 4.97
CA PRO A 77 -1.19 -21.85 4.17
C PRO A 77 -1.11 -21.03 2.87
N TYR A 78 0.08 -20.95 2.29
CA TYR A 78 0.33 -20.10 1.12
C TYR A 78 -0.58 -20.44 -0.08
N THR A 79 -0.82 -21.73 -0.33
CA THR A 79 -1.71 -22.21 -1.40
C THR A 79 -3.14 -21.69 -1.22
N VAL A 80 -3.65 -21.73 0.02
CA VAL A 80 -4.99 -21.20 0.35
C VAL A 80 -5.02 -19.68 0.19
N LYS A 81 -3.98 -18.95 0.60
CA LYS A 81 -3.90 -17.49 0.38
C LYS A 81 -3.98 -17.12 -1.10
N GLN A 82 -3.27 -17.83 -1.97
CA GLN A 82 -3.33 -17.60 -3.41
C GLN A 82 -4.75 -17.83 -3.95
N GLN A 83 -5.34 -18.98 -3.64
CA GLN A 83 -6.70 -19.31 -4.08
C GLN A 83 -7.74 -18.34 -3.50
N CYS A 84 -7.55 -17.87 -2.27
CA CYS A 84 -8.40 -16.88 -1.61
C CYS A 84 -8.32 -15.52 -2.32
N TRP A 85 -7.15 -15.11 -2.79
CA TRP A 85 -6.99 -13.95 -3.66
C TRP A 85 -7.72 -14.12 -4.99
N ASP A 86 -7.61 -15.30 -5.60
CA ASP A 86 -8.24 -15.58 -6.89
C ASP A 86 -9.76 -15.64 -6.81
N LYS A 87 -10.32 -16.11 -5.68
CA LYS A 87 -11.75 -16.15 -5.35
C LYS A 87 -12.37 -14.75 -5.21
N ALA A 88 -11.57 -13.74 -4.85
CA ALA A 88 -12.08 -12.39 -4.63
C ALA A 88 -12.52 -11.69 -5.93
N GLU A 89 -13.44 -10.72 -5.80
CA GLU A 89 -14.04 -10.04 -6.93
C GLU A 89 -12.99 -9.22 -7.72
N LYS A 90 -12.99 -9.40 -9.05
CA LYS A 90 -12.14 -8.63 -9.98
C LYS A 90 -12.77 -7.26 -10.25
N ILE A 91 -11.95 -6.20 -10.21
CA ILE A 91 -12.42 -4.84 -10.48
C ILE A 91 -12.36 -4.57 -11.99
N LYS A 92 -13.52 -4.26 -12.61
CA LYS A 92 -13.58 -3.88 -14.02
C LYS A 92 -12.72 -2.64 -14.29
N GLY A 93 -11.91 -2.69 -15.36
CA GLY A 93 -11.02 -1.59 -15.74
C GLY A 93 -9.74 -1.46 -14.91
N ARG A 94 -9.43 -2.43 -14.02
CA ARG A 94 -8.14 -2.56 -13.34
C ARG A 94 -7.52 -3.92 -13.64
N ASP A 95 -6.20 -4.00 -13.45
CA ASP A 95 -5.45 -5.25 -13.58
C ASP A 95 -5.91 -6.27 -12.51
N PRO A 96 -6.51 -7.41 -12.92
CA PRO A 96 -7.07 -8.41 -12.00
C PRO A 96 -5.99 -9.17 -11.21
N ASP A 97 -4.74 -9.17 -11.67
CA ASP A 97 -3.64 -9.84 -10.97
C ASP A 97 -3.11 -9.00 -9.81
N ARG A 98 -3.39 -7.70 -9.84
CA ARG A 98 -2.89 -6.70 -8.89
C ARG A 98 -3.98 -6.14 -7.99
N TRP A 99 -5.20 -6.02 -8.50
CA TRP A 99 -6.32 -5.37 -7.83
C TRP A 99 -7.49 -6.33 -7.62
N ARG A 100 -8.05 -6.32 -6.41
CA ARG A 100 -9.28 -7.03 -6.06
C ARG A 100 -10.21 -6.15 -5.24
N ARG A 101 -11.47 -6.54 -5.19
CA ARG A 101 -12.48 -5.95 -4.33
C ARG A 101 -12.76 -6.90 -3.17
N ASP A 102 -12.75 -6.36 -1.95
CA ASP A 102 -13.11 -7.13 -0.77
C ASP A 102 -14.64 -7.35 -0.69
N PRO A 103 -15.14 -8.23 0.20
CA PRO A 103 -16.58 -8.47 0.37
C PRO A 103 -17.41 -7.24 0.77
N LEU A 104 -16.77 -6.19 1.28
CA LEU A 104 -17.40 -4.93 1.67
C LEU A 104 -17.37 -3.88 0.54
N GLY A 105 -16.77 -4.21 -0.60
CA GLY A 105 -16.67 -3.35 -1.76
C GLY A 105 -15.44 -2.45 -1.80
N ASN A 106 -14.50 -2.56 -0.85
CA ASN A 106 -13.26 -1.81 -0.82
C ASN A 106 -12.25 -2.34 -1.84
N THR A 107 -11.45 -1.44 -2.39
CA THR A 107 -10.37 -1.80 -3.33
C THR A 107 -9.09 -2.13 -2.57
N ILE A 108 -8.48 -3.26 -2.89
CA ILE A 108 -7.26 -3.74 -2.24
C ILE A 108 -6.20 -4.18 -3.26
N PHE A 109 -4.96 -4.23 -2.77
CA PHE A 109 -3.78 -4.38 -3.59
C PHE A 109 -2.91 -5.58 -3.19
N ARG A 110 -2.57 -6.44 -4.16
CA ARG A 110 -1.96 -7.76 -3.90
C ARG A 110 -0.66 -7.73 -3.11
N LYS A 111 0.24 -6.77 -3.38
CA LYS A 111 1.54 -6.73 -2.70
C LYS A 111 1.50 -6.08 -1.32
N LEU A 112 0.40 -5.43 -0.94
CA LEU A 112 0.29 -4.66 0.30
C LEU A 112 -0.50 -5.47 1.33
N VAL A 113 0.20 -6.36 2.03
CA VAL A 113 -0.35 -7.25 3.06
C VAL A 113 0.09 -6.75 4.44
N GLY A 114 -0.78 -6.75 5.46
CA GLY A 114 -0.38 -6.49 6.85
C GLY A 114 -0.09 -5.03 7.21
N CYS A 115 -0.19 -4.09 6.27
CA CYS A 115 0.03 -2.67 6.52
C CYS A 115 -1.27 -1.93 6.90
N PRO A 116 -1.20 -0.85 7.70
CA PRO A 116 -2.38 -0.04 8.08
C PRO A 116 -2.87 0.91 6.97
N GLY A 117 -2.65 0.59 5.70
CA GLY A 117 -3.01 1.45 4.58
C GLY A 117 -4.43 1.24 4.06
N CYS A 118 -4.97 2.25 3.38
CA CYS A 118 -6.31 2.22 2.78
C CYS A 118 -6.47 1.25 1.59
N ILE A 119 -5.38 0.68 1.06
CA ILE A 119 -5.44 -0.35 0.01
C ILE A 119 -4.75 -1.65 0.45
N CYS A 120 -4.27 -1.67 1.69
CA CYS A 120 -3.66 -2.85 2.29
C CYS A 120 -4.76 -3.84 2.66
N HIS A 121 -4.44 -5.12 2.61
CA HIS A 121 -5.35 -6.18 2.98
C HIS A 121 -4.70 -7.16 3.97
N ASP A 122 -5.56 -7.88 4.67
CA ASP A 122 -5.22 -9.04 5.48
C ASP A 122 -6.06 -10.24 5.04
N TYR A 123 -5.54 -11.44 5.29
CA TYR A 123 -6.30 -12.68 5.14
C TYR A 123 -7.03 -12.95 6.45
N ASP A 124 -8.35 -12.94 6.40
CA ASP A 124 -9.24 -13.07 7.55
C ASP A 124 -10.05 -14.36 7.47
N HIS A 125 -10.41 -14.90 8.62
CA HIS A 125 -11.34 -16.01 8.72
C HIS A 125 -12.77 -15.47 8.73
N ILE A 126 -13.64 -15.99 7.86
CA ILE A 126 -15.06 -15.64 7.88
C ILE A 126 -15.68 -16.04 9.24
N VAL A 127 -15.37 -17.26 9.69
CA VAL A 127 -15.64 -17.77 11.03
C VAL A 127 -14.31 -17.82 11.79
N PRO A 128 -14.17 -17.09 12.91
CA PRO A 128 -12.93 -17.07 13.69
C PRO A 128 -12.50 -18.47 14.15
N TYR A 129 -11.19 -18.69 14.25
CA TYR A 129 -10.63 -19.97 14.73
C TYR A 129 -11.15 -20.37 16.12
N SER A 130 -11.36 -19.41 17.03
CA SER A 130 -11.93 -19.66 18.36
C SER A 130 -13.36 -20.22 18.34
N LYS A 131 -14.09 -20.06 17.23
CA LYS A 131 -15.44 -20.60 17.02
C LYS A 131 -15.44 -21.87 16.17
N GLY A 132 -14.28 -22.52 16.01
CA GLY A 132 -14.13 -23.74 15.20
C GLY A 132 -13.87 -23.49 13.72
N GLY A 133 -13.61 -22.24 13.30
CA GLY A 133 -13.28 -21.93 11.92
C GLY A 133 -11.88 -22.42 11.53
N GLN A 134 -11.81 -23.37 10.60
CA GLN A 134 -10.54 -23.89 10.11
C GLN A 134 -9.90 -22.94 9.08
N SER A 135 -8.59 -23.05 8.88
CA SER A 135 -7.82 -22.28 7.90
C SER A 135 -7.96 -22.85 6.48
N THR A 136 -9.20 -23.06 6.03
CA THR A 136 -9.56 -23.62 4.71
C THR A 136 -9.89 -22.51 3.70
N LEU A 137 -9.90 -22.85 2.41
CA LEU A 137 -10.27 -21.92 1.33
C LEU A 137 -11.64 -21.28 1.54
N GLU A 138 -12.61 -22.08 1.97
CA GLU A 138 -13.99 -21.59 2.12
C GLU A 138 -14.16 -20.63 3.29
N ASN A 139 -13.30 -20.75 4.30
CA ASN A 139 -13.28 -19.84 5.43
C ASN A 139 -12.32 -18.67 5.24
N CYS A 140 -11.61 -18.58 4.11
CA CYS A 140 -10.70 -17.47 3.82
C CYS A 140 -11.43 -16.35 3.09
N GLN A 141 -11.24 -15.12 3.57
CA GLN A 141 -11.59 -13.90 2.86
C GLN A 141 -10.43 -12.90 2.92
N ILE A 142 -10.30 -12.08 1.88
CA ILE A 142 -9.41 -10.93 1.91
C ILE A 142 -10.21 -9.69 2.31
N LEU A 143 -9.71 -8.95 3.29
CA LEU A 143 -10.35 -7.74 3.80
C LEU A 143 -9.35 -6.62 3.91
N GLN A 144 -9.80 -5.38 3.70
CA GLN A 144 -8.98 -4.22 3.94
C GLN A 144 -8.45 -4.23 5.39
N ALA A 145 -7.15 -4.06 5.57
CA ALA A 145 -6.48 -4.26 6.86
C ALA A 145 -7.06 -3.39 7.99
N ILE A 146 -7.42 -2.15 7.68
CA ILE A 146 -8.05 -1.23 8.64
C ILE A 146 -9.41 -1.79 9.10
N VAL A 147 -10.25 -2.24 8.16
CA VAL A 147 -11.56 -2.80 8.45
C VAL A 147 -11.45 -4.11 9.21
N ASN A 148 -10.48 -4.95 8.84
CA ASN A 148 -10.21 -6.19 9.55
C ASN A 148 -9.84 -5.93 11.02
N ARG A 149 -8.95 -4.98 11.28
CA ARG A 149 -8.54 -4.61 12.64
C ARG A 149 -9.68 -4.01 13.45
N SER A 150 -10.60 -3.26 12.82
CA SER A 150 -11.77 -2.72 13.52
C SER A 150 -12.75 -3.79 14.00
N LYS A 151 -12.69 -5.02 13.48
CA LYS A 151 -13.52 -6.14 13.97
C LYS A 151 -13.05 -6.71 15.32
N GLY A 152 -11.80 -6.41 15.71
CA GLY A 152 -11.15 -7.00 16.88
C GLY A 152 -11.42 -6.27 18.21
N ASN A 153 -12.29 -5.26 18.22
CA ASN A 153 -12.73 -4.53 19.40
C ASN A 153 -14.15 -4.95 19.81
#